data_AF-W1NQ76-F1
#
_entry.id   AF-W1NQ76-F1
#
_cell.length_a   1.000
_cell.length_b   1.000
_cell.length_c   1.000
_cell.angle_alpha   90.00
_cell.angle_beta   90.00
_cell.angle_gamma   90.00
#
_symmetry.space_group_name_H-M   'P 1'
#
loop_
_entity.id
_entity.type
_entity.pdbx_description
1 polymer ?
#
loop_
_entity_poly.entity_id
_entity_poly.type
_entity_poly.pdbx_seq_one_letter_code
_entity_poly.pdbx_strand_id
1 'polypeptide(L)'
;MQKLTNHVAEIVVVHKVIPKDQSFVPNSDRFENNAFHNSMVVFKADVTYLIYATGDLVVKYNVYPHSDLPTLPRIGVEFHIDKSLDQIKWYGRGPVECYPDRKEDAQVGIYELNVENMHVPYIVPGECAGLVDVRWAAV
;
A
#
# COMPACT_ATOMS: atom_id res chain seq x y z
N MET A 1 -8.16 -4.28 38.49
CA MET A 1 -8.03 -3.57 37.19
C MET A 1 -6.54 -3.42 36.89
N GLN A 2 -6.03 -4.18 35.93
CA GLN A 2 -4.64 -4.08 35.49
C GLN A 2 -4.51 -2.79 34.67
N LYS A 3 -3.65 -1.86 35.08
CA LYS A 3 -3.32 -0.68 34.28
C LYS A 3 -2.71 -1.18 32.97
N LEU A 4 -3.45 -1.08 31.87
CA LEU A 4 -2.89 -1.22 30.53
C LEU A 4 -1.91 -0.06 30.35
N THR A 5 -0.64 -0.34 30.57
CA THR A 5 0.47 0.54 30.23
C THR A 5 0.46 0.78 28.72
N ASN A 6 0.77 2.01 28.30
CA ASN A 6 0.86 2.45 26.89
C ASN A 6 2.00 1.72 26.16
N HIS A 7 1.86 0.42 25.95
CA HIS A 7 2.81 -0.36 25.19
C HIS A 7 2.50 -0.19 23.72
N VAL A 8 3.49 0.31 22.98
CA VAL A 8 3.50 0.29 21.52
C VAL A 8 4.26 -0.95 21.11
N ALA A 9 3.64 -1.81 20.31
CA ALA A 9 4.37 -2.86 19.62
C ALA A 9 4.85 -2.31 18.28
N GLU A 10 6.16 -2.35 18.05
CA GLU A 10 6.79 -1.97 16.80
C GLU A 10 7.24 -3.23 16.05
N ILE A 11 6.75 -3.40 14.82
CA ILE A 11 7.17 -4.47 13.92
C ILE A 11 7.78 -3.83 12.69
N VAL A 12 9.03 -4.19 12.37
CA VAL A 12 9.75 -3.71 11.18
C VAL A 12 9.92 -4.86 10.21
N VAL A 13 9.40 -4.69 9.00
CA VAL A 13 9.50 -5.68 7.91
C VAL A 13 10.24 -5.06 6.74
N VAL A 14 11.26 -5.76 6.25
CA VAL A 14 12.03 -5.34 5.07
C VAL A 14 11.75 -6.31 3.93
N HIS A 15 11.09 -5.82 2.89
CA HIS A 15 10.88 -6.58 1.66
C HIS A 15 11.99 -6.26 0.68
N LYS A 16 12.62 -7.30 0.11
CA LYS A 16 13.61 -7.18 -0.96
C LYS A 16 13.16 -8.02 -2.14
N VAL A 17 13.04 -7.40 -3.31
CA VAL A 17 12.78 -8.09 -4.57
C VAL A 17 14.11 -8.30 -5.28
N ILE A 18 14.37 -9.53 -5.69
CA ILE A 18 15.58 -9.94 -6.41
C ILE A 18 15.13 -10.61 -7.73
N PRO A 19 15.74 -10.29 -8.89
CA PRO A 19 15.38 -10.89 -10.17
C PRO A 19 15.64 -12.41 -10.14
N LYS A 20 14.77 -13.17 -10.81
CA LYS A 20 14.84 -14.64 -10.83
C LYS A 20 15.94 -15.17 -11.76
N ASP A 21 16.49 -14.34 -12.64
CA ASP A 21 17.38 -14.70 -13.74
C ASP A 21 18.86 -14.33 -13.47
N GLN A 22 19.36 -14.58 -12.26
CA GLN A 22 20.79 -14.81 -12.04
C GLN A 22 20.93 -16.01 -11.13
N SER A 23 21.66 -17.02 -11.60
CA SER A 23 21.91 -18.32 -10.96
C SER A 23 22.22 -18.23 -9.46
N PHE A 24 21.20 -18.37 -8.61
CA PHE A 24 21.37 -18.51 -7.16
C PHE A 24 20.90 -19.90 -6.73
N VAL A 25 21.86 -20.79 -6.51
CA VAL A 25 21.69 -22.00 -5.71
C VAL A 25 21.99 -21.59 -4.27
N PRO A 26 21.03 -21.60 -3.33
CA PRO A 26 21.33 -21.31 -1.94
C PRO A 26 22.10 -22.51 -1.38
N ASN A 27 23.43 -22.39 -1.26
CA ASN A 27 24.15 -23.21 -0.30
C ASN A 27 23.90 -22.61 1.08
N SER A 28 23.27 -23.40 1.96
CA SER A 28 22.49 -23.02 3.12
C SER A 28 23.22 -22.29 4.26
N ASP A 29 24.52 -22.01 4.16
CA ASP A 29 25.34 -21.80 5.36
C ASP A 29 26.10 -20.48 5.43
N ARG A 30 25.79 -19.47 4.60
CA ARG A 30 26.53 -18.18 4.64
C ARG A 30 25.65 -16.94 4.51
N PHE A 31 24.99 -16.59 5.61
CA PHE A 31 24.25 -15.33 5.80
C PHE A 31 25.14 -14.16 6.29
N GLU A 32 26.44 -14.19 6.02
CA GLU A 32 27.36 -13.13 6.42
C GLU A 32 28.29 -12.77 5.26
N ASN A 33 27.89 -11.80 4.43
CA ASN A 33 28.77 -10.81 3.77
C ASN A 33 27.95 -9.79 2.95
N ASN A 34 27.96 -8.53 3.40
CA ASN A 34 26.87 -7.55 3.25
C ASN A 34 26.99 -6.52 2.10
N ALA A 35 27.80 -6.74 1.07
CA ALA A 35 27.99 -5.74 -0.01
C ALA A 35 27.45 -6.17 -1.39
N PHE A 36 27.76 -7.39 -1.84
CA PHE A 36 27.35 -7.89 -3.16
C PHE A 36 25.86 -8.22 -3.28
N HIS A 37 25.19 -8.50 -2.16
CA HIS A 37 23.76 -8.86 -2.18
C HIS A 37 22.85 -7.64 -2.34
N ASN A 38 23.35 -6.43 -2.02
CA ASN A 38 22.55 -5.21 -2.10
C ASN A 38 22.46 -4.67 -3.54
N SER A 39 23.43 -4.99 -4.41
CA SER A 39 23.44 -4.57 -5.83
C SER A 39 22.48 -5.36 -6.72
N MET A 40 21.82 -6.40 -6.19
CA MET A 40 20.80 -7.19 -6.91
C MET A 40 19.37 -6.88 -6.47
N VAL A 41 19.19 -6.01 -5.47
CA VAL A 41 17.85 -5.65 -5.00
C VAL A 41 17.26 -4.62 -5.94
N VAL A 42 16.24 -5.01 -6.70
CA VAL A 42 15.53 -4.10 -7.61
C VAL A 42 14.55 -3.21 -6.84
N PHE A 43 14.01 -3.70 -5.74
CA PHE A 43 13.02 -2.99 -4.94
C PHE A 43 13.21 -3.33 -3.47
N LYS A 44 13.35 -2.30 -2.62
CA LYS A 44 13.34 -2.44 -1.17
C LYS A 44 12.15 -1.67 -0.60
N ALA A 45 11.39 -2.28 0.30
CA ALA A 45 10.37 -1.58 1.08
C ALA A 45 10.56 -1.84 2.58
N ASP A 46 10.70 -0.76 3.34
CA ASP A 46 10.74 -0.78 4.80
C ASP A 46 9.34 -0.42 5.32
N VAL A 47 8.72 -1.37 6.03
CA VAL A 47 7.38 -1.22 6.59
C VAL A 47 7.44 -1.30 8.10
N THR A 48 7.00 -0.24 8.78
CA THR A 48 6.92 -0.19 10.24
C THR A 48 5.45 -0.15 10.66
N TYR A 49 5.04 -1.14 11.45
CA TYR A 49 3.73 -1.20 12.08
C TYR A 49 3.85 -0.79 13.54
N LEU A 50 3.15 0.27 13.93
CA LEU A 50 3.06 0.74 15.31
C LEU A 50 1.65 0.45 15.81
N ILE A 51 1.53 -0.52 16.70
CA ILE A 51 0.25 -0.96 17.28
C ILE A 51 0.12 -0.34 18.65
N TYR A 52 -0.87 0.53 18.82
CA TYR A 52 -1.14 1.22 20.07
C TYR A 52 -2.18 0.45 20.90
N ALA A 53 -2.12 0.62 22.22
CA ALA A 53 -3.10 0.04 23.14
C ALA A 53 -4.55 0.54 22.92
N THR A 54 -4.72 1.65 22.18
CA THR A 54 -6.03 2.17 21.74
C THR A 54 -6.69 1.30 20.67
N GLY A 55 -5.92 0.42 20.01
CA GLY A 55 -6.32 -0.30 18.80
C GLY A 55 -5.87 0.37 17.51
N ASP A 56 -5.32 1.59 17.57
CA ASP A 56 -4.81 2.27 16.39
C ASP A 56 -3.58 1.55 15.83
N LEU A 57 -3.59 1.34 14.51
CA LEU A 57 -2.45 0.85 13.76
C LEU A 57 -1.90 1.98 12.88
N VAL A 58 -0.68 2.43 13.16
CA VAL A 58 0.03 3.37 12.30
C VAL A 58 1.03 2.62 11.45
N VAL A 59 0.88 2.69 10.13
CA VAL A 59 1.78 2.05 9.16
C VAL A 59 2.66 3.12 8.50
N LYS A 60 3.98 2.96 8.60
CA LYS A 60 4.95 3.74 7.83
C LYS A 60 5.49 2.86 6.72
N TYR A 61 5.45 3.35 5.47
CA TYR A 61 5.83 2.59 4.28
C TYR A 61 6.83 3.40 3.45
N ASN A 62 8.11 3.01 3.50
CA ASN A 62 9.18 3.67 2.74
C ASN A 62 9.67 2.73 1.65
N VAL A 63 9.71 3.23 0.42
CA VAL A 63 10.13 2.45 -0.74
C VAL A 63 11.37 3.04 -1.36
N TYR A 64 12.32 2.17 -1.69
CA TYR A 64 13.59 2.48 -2.31
C TYR A 64 13.70 1.64 -3.60
N PRO A 65 13.17 2.13 -4.72
CA PRO A 65 13.34 1.46 -6.00
C PRO A 65 14.77 1.66 -6.51
N HIS A 66 15.31 0.68 -7.23
CA HIS A 66 16.58 0.85 -7.94
C HIS A 66 16.46 1.93 -9.02
N SER A 67 17.53 2.71 -9.23
CA SER A 67 17.52 3.86 -10.16
C SER A 67 17.21 3.49 -11.61
N ASP A 68 17.53 2.26 -11.98
CA ASP A 68 17.45 1.78 -13.37
C ASP A 68 16.06 1.21 -13.71
N LEU A 69 15.12 1.24 -12.77
CA LEU A 69 13.75 0.83 -13.02
C LEU A 69 13.01 1.87 -13.88
N PRO A 70 12.11 1.44 -14.77
CA PRO A 70 11.17 2.35 -15.40
C PRO A 70 10.25 2.98 -14.36
N THR A 71 9.56 4.05 -14.73
CA THR A 71 8.56 4.69 -13.87
C THR A 71 7.58 3.66 -13.33
N LEU A 72 7.45 3.60 -12.00
CA LEU A 72 6.55 2.67 -11.35
C LEU A 72 5.10 3.13 -11.53
N PRO A 73 4.18 2.23 -11.92
CA PRO A 73 2.79 2.60 -12.15
C PRO A 73 2.05 2.96 -10.86
N ARG A 74 2.38 2.29 -9.73
CA ARG A 74 1.79 2.53 -8.42
C ARG A 74 2.72 2.05 -7.30
N ILE A 75 2.68 2.75 -6.17
CA ILE A 75 3.27 2.32 -4.90
C ILE A 75 2.17 2.44 -3.85
N GLY A 76 1.93 1.36 -3.09
CA GLY A 76 0.89 1.35 -2.08
C GLY A 76 0.77 0.00 -1.38
N VAL A 77 -0.29 -0.14 -0.59
CA VAL A 77 -0.63 -1.37 0.13
C VAL A 77 -2.01 -1.84 -0.34
N GLU A 78 -2.18 -3.15 -0.47
CA GLU A 78 -3.44 -3.79 -0.79
C GLU A 78 -3.93 -4.60 0.43
N PHE A 79 -5.23 -4.50 0.70
CA PHE A 79 -5.90 -5.26 1.75
C PHE A 79 -7.08 -6.03 1.15
N HIS A 80 -7.26 -7.26 1.60
CA HIS A 80 -8.48 -8.02 1.37
C HIS A 80 -9.35 -7.97 2.62
N ILE A 81 -10.60 -7.54 2.45
CA ILE A 81 -11.58 -7.42 3.53
C ILE A 81 -12.78 -8.34 3.25
N ASP A 82 -13.63 -8.53 4.25
CA ASP A 82 -14.82 -9.37 4.13
C ASP A 82 -15.84 -8.74 3.16
N LYS A 83 -16.50 -9.56 2.35
CA LYS A 83 -17.47 -9.11 1.33
C LYS A 83 -18.74 -8.50 1.94
N SER A 84 -19.02 -8.76 3.22
CA SER A 84 -20.14 -8.13 3.93
C SER A 84 -19.98 -6.63 4.14
N LEU A 85 -18.76 -6.08 3.96
CA LEU A 85 -18.49 -4.65 3.96
C LEU A 85 -18.72 -4.10 2.54
N ASP A 86 -19.98 -3.75 2.23
CA ASP A 86 -20.43 -3.36 0.89
C ASP A 86 -20.66 -1.86 0.71
N GLN A 87 -20.34 -1.06 1.72
CA GLN A 87 -20.44 0.40 1.72
C GLN A 87 -19.04 1.01 1.87
N ILE A 88 -18.77 2.07 1.11
CA ILE A 88 -17.57 2.88 1.28
C ILE A 88 -17.94 4.33 1.51
N LYS A 89 -17.33 4.93 2.53
CA LYS A 89 -17.43 6.37 2.83
C LYS A 89 -16.03 6.96 2.84
N TRP A 90 -15.84 8.11 2.21
CA TRP A 90 -14.53 8.76 2.20
C TRP A 90 -14.62 10.29 2.25
N TYR A 91 -13.55 10.90 2.73
CA TYR A 91 -13.31 12.34 2.63
C TYR A 91 -12.13 12.60 1.70
N GLY A 92 -12.41 13.18 0.53
CA GLY A 92 -11.44 13.37 -0.53
C GLY A 92 -12.11 13.88 -1.80
N ARG A 93 -11.45 13.74 -2.95
CA ARG A 93 -12.07 14.08 -4.24
C ARG A 93 -13.10 13.02 -4.66
N GLY A 94 -14.19 13.46 -5.29
CA GLY A 94 -15.27 12.59 -5.76
C GLY A 94 -16.46 13.36 -6.34
N PRO A 95 -17.63 12.71 -6.50
CA PRO A 95 -17.92 11.31 -6.19
C PRO A 95 -17.46 10.32 -7.27
N VAL A 96 -17.07 10.81 -8.45
CA VAL A 96 -16.65 9.99 -9.59
C VAL A 96 -15.16 9.71 -9.57
N GLU A 97 -14.73 8.69 -10.32
CA GLU A 97 -13.32 8.34 -10.43
C GLU A 97 -12.45 9.50 -10.96
N CYS A 98 -11.28 9.65 -10.35
CA CYS A 98 -10.31 10.68 -10.68
C CYS A 98 -8.87 10.19 -10.43
N TYR A 99 -7.93 10.76 -11.19
CA TYR A 99 -6.51 10.40 -11.20
C TYR A 99 -5.63 11.64 -10.99
N PRO A 100 -4.35 11.49 -10.62
CA PRO A 100 -3.48 12.63 -10.36
C PRO A 100 -3.42 13.67 -11.49
N ASP A 101 -3.55 13.20 -12.74
CA ASP A 101 -3.57 13.97 -13.99
C ASP A 101 -4.99 14.33 -14.49
N ARG A 102 -6.05 13.78 -13.88
CA ARG A 102 -7.46 14.04 -14.21
C ARG A 102 -8.31 14.12 -12.93
N LYS A 103 -8.32 15.30 -12.30
CA LYS A 103 -9.05 15.52 -11.03
C LYS A 103 -9.70 16.89 -10.86
N GLU A 104 -9.60 17.77 -11.85
CA GLU A 104 -10.05 19.17 -11.73
C GLU A 104 -11.58 19.29 -11.58
N ASP A 105 -12.33 18.33 -12.11
CA ASP A 105 -13.78 18.22 -11.99
C ASP A 105 -14.24 17.58 -10.67
N ALA A 106 -13.37 16.84 -9.99
CA ALA A 106 -13.69 16.14 -8.75
C ALA A 106 -13.52 17.06 -7.53
N GLN A 107 -14.63 17.40 -6.88
CA GLN A 107 -14.63 18.29 -5.72
C GLN A 107 -14.22 17.54 -4.45
N VAL A 108 -13.64 18.27 -3.48
CA VAL A 108 -13.33 17.71 -2.16
C VAL A 108 -14.58 17.74 -1.29
N GLY A 109 -14.99 16.58 -0.80
CA GLY A 109 -16.19 16.42 0.02
C GLY A 109 -16.22 15.08 0.75
N ILE A 110 -17.29 14.85 1.50
CA ILE A 110 -17.59 13.54 2.09
C ILE A 110 -18.59 12.84 1.17
N TYR A 111 -18.21 11.68 0.67
CA TYR A 111 -19.01 10.87 -0.25
C TYR A 111 -19.24 9.47 0.32
N GLU A 112 -20.30 8.82 -0.15
CA GLU A 112 -20.73 7.49 0.30
C GLU A 112 -21.35 6.73 -0.88
N LEU A 113 -20.94 5.48 -1.11
CA LEU A 113 -21.38 4.64 -2.22
C LEU A 113 -21.41 3.16 -1.81
N ASN A 114 -22.27 2.37 -2.46
CA ASN A 114 -22.08 0.92 -2.47
C ASN A 114 -20.80 0.56 -3.24
N VAL A 115 -20.06 -0.45 -2.80
CA VAL A 115 -18.85 -0.97 -3.46
C VAL A 115 -19.12 -1.39 -4.90
N GLU A 116 -20.31 -1.95 -5.19
CA GLU A 116 -20.71 -2.30 -6.57
C GLU A 116 -20.74 -1.10 -7.52
N ASN A 117 -21.04 0.09 -7.00
CA ASN A 117 -21.13 1.34 -7.77
C ASN A 117 -19.77 2.03 -7.95
N MET A 118 -18.71 1.51 -7.33
CA MET A 118 -17.35 2.02 -7.54
C MET A 118 -16.78 1.57 -8.88
N HIS A 119 -17.23 0.43 -9.41
CA HIS A 119 -16.68 -0.14 -10.64
C HIS A 119 -17.10 0.67 -11.88
N VAL A 120 -16.13 1.02 -12.73
CA VAL A 120 -16.41 1.69 -14.02
C VAL A 120 -16.33 0.66 -15.15
N PRO A 121 -17.44 0.39 -15.86
CA PRO A 121 -17.53 -0.70 -16.82
C PRO A 121 -16.95 -0.31 -18.19
N TYR A 122 -15.63 -0.12 -18.25
CA TYR A 122 -14.93 0.09 -19.52
C TYR A 122 -15.06 -1.14 -20.45
N ILE A 123 -15.26 -0.90 -21.75
CA ILE A 123 -15.42 -1.98 -22.75
C ILE A 123 -14.21 -2.91 -22.77
N VAL A 124 -13.01 -2.33 -22.70
CA VAL A 124 -11.76 -3.07 -22.50
C VAL A 124 -11.39 -2.92 -21.03
N PRO A 125 -11.38 -4.01 -20.24
CA PRO A 125 -11.06 -3.92 -18.82
C PRO A 125 -9.65 -3.37 -18.59
N GLY A 126 -9.56 -2.46 -17.61
CA GLY A 126 -8.32 -1.87 -17.13
C GLY A 126 -8.45 -1.49 -15.66
N GLU A 127 -7.45 -0.80 -15.13
CA GLU A 127 -7.58 -0.20 -13.80
C GLU A 127 -8.61 0.94 -13.86
N CYS A 128 -9.48 1.01 -12.85
CA CYS A 128 -10.57 1.97 -12.75
C CYS A 128 -10.86 2.28 -11.28
N ALA A 129 -11.80 3.21 -11.03
CA ALA A 129 -12.26 3.56 -9.68
C ALA A 129 -11.19 4.28 -8.82
N GLY A 130 -10.21 4.92 -9.45
CA GLY A 130 -9.24 5.76 -8.76
C GLY A 130 -9.92 6.88 -7.97
N LEU A 131 -9.48 7.09 -6.73
CA LEU A 131 -9.82 8.25 -5.91
C LEU A 131 -8.52 8.90 -5.44
N VAL A 132 -8.42 10.22 -5.55
CA VAL A 132 -7.21 10.97 -5.20
C VAL A 132 -7.47 12.01 -4.11
N ASP A 133 -6.38 12.48 -3.49
CA ASP A 133 -6.41 13.46 -2.40
C ASP A 133 -7.29 13.03 -1.19
N VAL A 134 -7.51 11.71 -1.01
CA VAL A 134 -8.28 11.14 0.10
C VAL A 134 -7.52 11.31 1.43
N ARG A 135 -8.25 11.64 2.49
CA ARG A 135 -7.72 11.82 3.85
C ARG A 135 -8.12 10.68 4.79
N TRP A 136 -9.34 10.18 4.63
CA TRP A 136 -9.80 8.96 5.28
C TRP A 136 -10.81 8.25 4.39
N ALA A 137 -10.87 6.93 4.53
CA ALA A 137 -11.92 6.07 4.00
C ALA A 137 -12.35 5.09 5.09
N ALA A 138 -13.61 4.69 5.06
CA ALA A 138 -14.22 3.73 5.97
C ALA A 138 -15.07 2.75 5.15
N VAL A 139 -15.01 1.48 5.55
CA VAL A 139 -15.73 0.34 4.98
C VAL A 139 -16.32 -0.49 6.10
#